data_AF-A0A2E0QJ82-F1
#
_entry.id   AF-A0A2E0QJ82-F1
#
_cell.length_a   1.000
_cell.length_b   1.000
_cell.length_c   1.000
_cell.angle_alpha   90.00
_cell.angle_beta   90.00
_cell.angle_gamma   90.00
#
_symmetry.space_group_name_H-M   'P 1'
#
loop_
_entity.id
_entity.type
_entity.pdbx_description
1 polymer ?
#
loop_
_entity_poly.entity_id
_entity_poly.type
_entity_poly.pdbx_seq_one_letter_code
_entity_poly.pdbx_strand_id
1 'polypeptide(L)'
;MDFHPSQIPIRKTFEVKDEKSASDAAHEMVKIGFFSENNGFKVIMPKSDDKIARRIGYTVTTTVTYELRKTDQDQNIRYWTYHENKENYAIVLVSLSVLENLGFG
;
A
#
# COMPACT_ATOMS: atom_id res chain seq x y z
N MET A 1 11.60 -14.70 -14.36
CA MET A 1 11.57 -14.50 -12.89
C MET A 1 10.13 -14.24 -12.54
N ASP A 2 9.58 -14.96 -11.57
CA ASP A 2 8.25 -14.67 -11.05
C ASP A 2 8.35 -13.46 -10.12
N PHE A 3 7.66 -12.38 -10.46
CA PHE A 3 7.62 -11.15 -9.66
C PHE A 3 6.90 -11.42 -8.34
N HIS A 4 7.52 -11.02 -7.22
CA HIS A 4 6.86 -11.00 -5.91
C HIS A 4 6.86 -9.57 -5.34
N PRO A 5 5.71 -9.07 -4.83
CA PRO A 5 5.60 -7.68 -4.35
C PRO A 5 6.57 -7.30 -3.22
N SER A 6 7.10 -8.27 -2.47
CA SER A 6 8.13 -8.04 -1.44
C SER A 6 9.50 -7.62 -2.01
N GLN A 7 9.69 -7.72 -3.33
CA GLN A 7 10.92 -7.28 -4.00
C GLN A 7 10.94 -5.76 -4.22
N ILE A 8 9.79 -5.09 -4.11
CA ILE A 8 9.70 -3.63 -4.22
C ILE A 8 10.39 -3.00 -2.99
N PRO A 9 11.37 -2.10 -3.17
CA PRO A 9 11.93 -1.32 -2.07
C PRO A 9 10.86 -0.52 -1.33
N ILE A 10 10.85 -0.58 0.01
CA ILE A 10 9.80 0.05 0.83
C ILE A 10 10.34 1.29 1.51
N ARG A 11 9.69 2.43 1.25
CA ARG A 11 10.00 3.72 1.90
C ARG A 11 9.55 3.71 3.36
N LYS A 12 8.33 3.24 3.61
CA LYS A 12 7.74 3.16 4.96
C LYS A 12 6.75 2.01 5.06
N THR A 13 6.78 1.37 6.22
CA THR A 13 5.83 0.32 6.61
C THR A 13 4.87 0.87 7.66
N PHE A 14 3.58 0.55 7.52
CA PHE A 14 2.51 0.96 8.42
C PHE A 14 1.87 -0.28 9.04
N GLU A 15 1.92 -0.38 10.35
CA GLU A 15 1.18 -1.40 11.09
C GLU A 15 -0.20 -0.86 11.46
N VAL A 16 -1.25 -1.53 11.00
CA VAL A 16 -2.64 -1.10 11.16
C VAL A 16 -3.45 -2.21 11.80
N LYS A 17 -4.43 -1.83 12.62
CA LYS A 17 -5.23 -2.77 13.41
C LYS A 17 -6.74 -2.64 13.20
N ASP A 18 -7.18 -1.53 12.60
CA ASP A 18 -8.58 -1.17 12.40
C ASP A 18 -8.74 -0.23 11.20
N GLU A 19 -9.99 0.07 10.81
CA GLU A 19 -10.23 0.94 9.65
C GLU A 19 -9.72 2.38 9.87
N LYS A 20 -9.67 2.85 11.13
CA LYS A 20 -9.18 4.20 11.44
C LYS A 20 -7.68 4.33 11.18
N SER A 21 -6.88 3.44 11.75
CA SER A 21 -5.43 3.38 11.52
C SER A 21 -5.09 3.12 10.05
N ALA A 22 -5.92 2.35 9.34
CA ALA A 22 -5.81 2.18 7.89
C ALA A 22 -6.00 3.49 7.12
N SER A 23 -7.01 4.28 7.48
CA SER A 23 -7.26 5.59 6.86
C SER A 23 -6.13 6.58 7.15
N ASP A 24 -5.66 6.65 8.40
CA ASP A 24 -4.56 7.53 8.80
C ASP A 24 -3.28 7.19 8.03
N ALA A 25 -2.96 5.90 7.89
CA ALA A 25 -1.83 5.43 7.10
C ALA A 25 -1.96 5.84 5.62
N ALA A 26 -3.14 5.67 5.01
CA ALA A 26 -3.38 6.06 3.62
C ALA A 26 -3.20 7.57 3.38
N HIS A 27 -3.72 8.42 4.28
CA HIS A 27 -3.50 9.87 4.21
C HIS A 27 -2.01 10.22 4.28
N GLU A 28 -1.27 9.55 5.17
CA GLU A 28 0.16 9.79 5.31
C GLU A 28 0.94 9.38 4.05
N MET A 29 0.62 8.24 3.44
CA MET A 29 1.26 7.80 2.18
C MET A 29 1.11 8.84 1.07
N VAL A 30 -0.11 9.38 0.88
CA VAL A 30 -0.36 10.40 -0.15
C VAL A 30 0.38 11.69 0.15
N LYS A 31 0.49 12.07 1.43
CA LYS A 31 1.26 13.24 1.86
C LYS A 31 2.78 13.08 1.63
N ILE A 32 3.30 11.88 1.86
CA ILE A 32 4.72 11.56 1.59
C ILE A 32 4.98 11.54 0.07
N GLY A 33 4.03 11.01 -0.71
CA GLY A 33 4.07 10.94 -2.16
C GLY A 33 4.64 9.63 -2.69
N PHE A 34 4.04 9.14 -3.79
CA PHE A 34 4.36 7.87 -4.45
C PHE A 34 5.34 7.99 -5.63
N PHE A 35 5.78 9.20 -5.98
CA PHE A 35 6.46 9.49 -7.25
C PHE A 35 7.87 10.05 -7.10
N SER A 36 8.28 10.44 -5.89
CA SER A 36 9.54 11.16 -5.67
C SER A 36 10.75 10.24 -5.50
N GLU A 37 10.52 8.98 -5.13
CA GLU A 37 11.56 8.00 -4.81
C GLU A 37 11.17 6.65 -5.42
N ASN A 38 12.13 5.86 -5.88
CA ASN A 38 11.90 4.54 -6.51
C ASN A 38 11.51 3.46 -5.47
N ASN A 39 10.55 3.78 -4.60
CA ASN A 39 10.12 2.99 -3.46
C ASN A 39 8.58 2.94 -3.42
N GLY A 40 8.03 1.86 -2.83
CA GLY A 40 6.62 1.75 -2.48
C GLY A 40 6.37 1.94 -0.97
N PHE A 41 5.12 1.73 -0.57
CA PHE A 41 4.69 1.64 0.82
C PHE A 41 4.18 0.24 1.14
N LYS A 42 4.31 -0.15 2.40
CA LYS A 42 3.80 -1.43 2.91
C LYS A 42 2.82 -1.18 4.05
N VAL A 43 1.71 -1.89 4.05
CA VAL A 43 0.76 -1.96 5.17
C VAL A 43 0.79 -3.38 5.70
N ILE A 44 0.94 -3.54 7.01
CA ILE A 44 0.86 -4.82 7.71
C ILE A 44 -0.42 -4.81 8.54
N MET A 45 -1.24 -5.84 8.39
CA MET A 45 -2.52 -5.97 9.10
C MET A 45 -2.72 -7.38 9.66
N PRO A 46 -3.35 -7.52 10.84
CA PRO A 46 -3.52 -8.80 11.51
C PRO A 46 -4.49 -9.71 10.76
N LYS A 47 -4.23 -11.03 10.80
CA LYS A 47 -5.13 -12.09 10.31
C LYS A 47 -6.12 -12.59 11.36
N SER A 48 -6.02 -12.11 12.59
CA SER A 48 -6.85 -12.58 13.71
C SER A 48 -8.35 -12.44 13.43
N ASP A 49 -8.73 -11.48 12.58
CA ASP A 49 -10.09 -11.33 12.06
C ASP A 49 -10.03 -11.01 10.56
N ASP A 50 -10.42 -11.98 9.73
CA ASP A 50 -10.41 -11.85 8.26
C ASP A 50 -11.38 -10.76 7.77
N LYS A 51 -12.46 -10.48 8.50
CA LYS A 51 -13.41 -9.41 8.16
C LYS A 51 -12.78 -8.05 8.41
N ILE A 52 -12.07 -7.87 9.52
CA ILE A 52 -11.32 -6.64 9.81
C ILE A 52 -10.21 -6.46 8.78
N ALA A 53 -9.44 -7.50 8.45
CA ALA A 53 -8.39 -7.43 7.44
C ALA A 53 -8.91 -6.99 6.06
N ARG A 54 -10.06 -7.54 5.60
CA ARG A 54 -10.69 -7.11 4.34
C ARG A 54 -11.12 -5.64 4.38
N ARG A 55 -11.68 -5.18 5.49
CA ARG A 55 -12.09 -3.78 5.64
C ARG A 55 -10.89 -2.84 5.66
N ILE A 56 -9.82 -3.20 6.36
CA ILE A 56 -8.56 -2.46 6.33
C ILE A 56 -8.05 -2.33 4.90
N GLY A 57 -7.95 -3.43 4.15
CA GLY A 57 -7.48 -3.39 2.77
C GLY A 57 -8.33 -2.52 1.85
N TYR A 58 -9.67 -2.61 2.00
CA TYR A 58 -10.60 -1.72 1.30
C TYR A 58 -10.40 -0.26 1.69
N THR A 59 -10.27 0.06 2.98
CA THR A 59 -10.04 1.43 3.46
C THR A 59 -8.73 2.01 2.95
N VAL A 60 -7.62 1.26 3.01
CA VAL A 60 -6.32 1.73 2.49
C VAL A 60 -6.44 2.10 1.01
N THR A 61 -6.93 1.16 0.19
CA THR A 61 -6.97 1.34 -1.28
C THR A 61 -7.91 2.46 -1.70
N THR A 62 -9.08 2.57 -1.08
CA THR A 62 -10.06 3.61 -1.40
C THR A 62 -9.63 5.00 -0.92
N THR A 63 -9.09 5.11 0.30
CA THR A 63 -8.59 6.39 0.83
C THR A 63 -7.39 6.90 0.02
N VAL A 64 -6.43 6.05 -0.34
CA VAL A 64 -5.30 6.44 -1.22
C VAL A 64 -5.83 6.99 -2.55
N THR A 65 -6.73 6.26 -3.20
CA THR A 65 -7.30 6.69 -4.50
C THR A 65 -8.04 8.03 -4.38
N TYR A 66 -8.85 8.18 -3.32
CA TYR A 66 -9.62 9.38 -3.07
C TYR A 66 -8.73 10.62 -2.84
N GLU A 67 -7.70 10.48 -2.00
CA GLU A 67 -6.82 11.60 -1.66
C GLU A 67 -5.88 11.99 -2.81
N LEU A 68 -5.37 11.01 -3.58
CA LEU A 68 -4.59 11.32 -4.80
C LEU A 68 -5.41 12.18 -5.76
N ARG A 69 -6.66 11.80 -6.01
CA ARG A 69 -7.59 12.57 -6.85
C ARG A 69 -7.83 13.99 -6.32
N LYS A 70 -7.99 14.14 -5.00
CA LYS A 70 -8.22 15.45 -4.36
C LYS A 70 -7.01 16.38 -4.47
N THR A 71 -5.80 15.81 -4.51
CA THR A 71 -4.54 16.54 -4.62
C THR A 71 -4.02 16.69 -6.06
N ASP A 72 -4.82 16.30 -7.07
CA ASP A 72 -4.44 16.28 -8.49
C ASP A 72 -3.14 15.53 -8.78
N GLN A 73 -2.85 14.51 -7.95
CA GLN A 73 -1.71 13.60 -8.15
C GLN A 73 -2.11 12.45 -9.07
N ASP A 74 -1.12 11.84 -9.73
CA ASP A 74 -1.34 10.65 -10.55
C ASP A 74 -1.94 9.50 -9.70
N GLN A 75 -2.95 8.83 -10.25
CA GLN A 75 -3.75 7.80 -9.60
C GLN A 75 -3.32 6.39 -10.00
N ASN A 76 -2.31 6.25 -10.88
CA ASN A 76 -1.80 4.96 -11.34
C ASN A 76 -0.99 4.24 -10.25
N ILE A 77 -1.67 3.83 -9.18
CA ILE A 77 -1.11 3.04 -8.10
C ILE A 77 -1.44 1.56 -8.34
N ARG A 78 -0.40 0.72 -8.27
CA ARG A 78 -0.52 -0.74 -8.23
C ARG A 78 -0.42 -1.20 -6.79
N TYR A 79 -1.16 -2.26 -6.47
CA TYR A 79 -1.09 -2.87 -5.16
C TYR A 79 -1.28 -4.39 -5.23
N TRP A 80 -0.69 -5.07 -4.25
CA TRP A 80 -0.83 -6.50 -4.07
C TRP A 80 -0.94 -6.84 -2.60
N THR A 81 -1.82 -7.79 -2.28
CA THR A 81 -1.98 -8.33 -0.94
C THR A 81 -1.40 -9.73 -0.89
N TYR A 82 -0.59 -10.04 0.12
CA TYR A 82 -0.02 -11.37 0.33
C TYR A 82 0.06 -11.73 1.82
N HIS A 83 0.32 -13.01 2.11
CA HIS A 83 0.61 -13.44 3.48
C HIS A 83 2.04 -13.06 3.85
N GLU A 84 2.19 -12.10 4.76
CA GLU A 84 3.51 -11.68 5.24
C GLU A 84 4.16 -12.74 6.13
N ASN A 85 3.38 -13.23 7.09
CA ASN A 85 3.79 -14.27 8.02
C ASN A 85 2.53 -15.03 8.48
N LYS A 86 2.65 -15.86 9.53
CA LYS A 86 1.52 -16.64 10.05
C LYS A 86 0.37 -15.75 10.56
N GLU A 87 0.71 -14.60 11.13
CA GLU A 87 -0.22 -13.75 11.88
C GLU A 87 -0.70 -12.53 11.08
N ASN A 88 -0.01 -12.16 9.99
CA ASN A 88 -0.26 -10.91 9.29
C ASN A 88 -0.38 -11.08 7.77
N TYR A 89 -1.28 -10.30 7.18
CA TYR A 89 -1.27 -9.96 5.77
C TYR A 89 -0.40 -8.71 5.55
N ALA A 90 0.13 -8.56 4.35
CA ALA A 90 0.73 -7.31 3.89
C ALA A 90 0.06 -6.83 2.60
N ILE A 91 -0.03 -5.51 2.45
CA ILE A 91 -0.36 -4.84 1.20
C ILE A 91 0.87 -4.01 0.81
N VAL A 92 1.36 -4.18 -0.41
CA VAL A 92 2.36 -3.28 -0.98
C VAL A 92 1.67 -2.38 -1.98
N LEU A 93 1.92 -1.07 -1.92
CA LEU A 93 1.40 -0.05 -2.83
C LEU A 93 2.56 0.71 -3.47
N VAL A 94 2.53 0.91 -4.78
CA VAL A 94 3.58 1.61 -5.54
C VAL A 94 2.97 2.27 -6.77
N SER A 95 3.51 3.41 -7.22
CA SER A 95 3.09 3.99 -8.50
C SER A 95 3.59 3.15 -9.67
N LEU A 96 2.84 3.17 -10.78
CA LEU A 96 3.21 2.47 -12.01
C LEU A 96 4.56 2.97 -12.56
N SER A 97 4.78 4.28 -12.55
CA SER A 97 6.04 4.87 -13.01
C SER A 97 7.24 4.41 -12.18
N VAL A 98 7.10 4.31 -10.86
CA VAL A 98 8.15 3.72 -10.01
C VAL A 98 8.35 2.23 -10.31
N LEU A 99 7.28 1.48 -10.52
CA LEU A 99 7.36 0.06 -10.87
C LEU A 99 8.13 -0.17 -12.19
N GLU A 100 7.85 0.65 -13.21
CA GLU A 100 8.56 0.66 -14.49
C GLU A 100 10.03 1.04 -14.31
N ASN A 101 10.33 2.08 -13.52
CA ASN A 101 11.71 2.50 -13.22
C ASN A 101 12.53 1.43 -12.50
N LEU A 102 11.87 0.56 -11.72
CA LEU A 102 12.48 -0.58 -11.06
C LEU A 102 12.66 -1.80 -11.98
N GLY A 103 12.14 -1.76 -13.22
CA GLY A 103 12.23 -2.85 -14.18
C GLY A 103 11.19 -3.97 -13.95
N PHE A 104 10.09 -3.66 -13.25
CA PHE A 104 8.98 -4.60 -12.99
C PHE A 104 7.73 -4.32 -13.82
N GLY A 105 7.71 -3.22 -14.60
CA GLY A 105 6.59 -2.80 -15.46
C GLY A 105 6.59 -3.42 -16.85
#